data_AF-R6CC43-F1
#
_entry.id   AF-R6CC43-F1
#
_cell.length_a   1.000
_cell.length_b   1.000
_cell.length_c   1.000
_cell.angle_alpha   90.00
_cell.angle_beta   90.00
_cell.angle_gamma   90.00
#
_symmetry.space_group_name_H-M   'P 1'
#
loop_
_entity.id
_entity.type
_entity.pdbx_description
1 polymer ?
#
loop_
_entity_poly.entity_id
_entity_poly.type
_entity_poly.pdbx_seq_one_letter_code
_entity_poly.pdbx_strand_id
1 'polypeptide(L)'
;MKKKTGKKKNLFSVVNYTVLVLTVIAAVYIMANGLGLIDSLDFGAGAYYYADIPQFAKYVDGSCYTSPVSMWALIALFLIWGFFMYKLWGWIEKKDK
;
A
#
# COMPACT_ATOMS: atom_id res chain seq x y z
N MET A 1 -21.19 -22.89 -46.91
CA MET A 1 -21.38 -21.55 -46.27
C MET A 1 -20.37 -21.38 -45.13
N LYS A 2 -19.41 -20.45 -45.25
CA LYS A 2 -18.42 -20.17 -44.19
C LYS A 2 -19.12 -19.47 -43.02
N LYS A 3 -19.24 -20.14 -41.89
CA LYS A 3 -19.79 -19.58 -40.63
C LYS A 3 -18.78 -18.55 -40.11
N LYS A 4 -19.09 -17.25 -40.25
CA LYS A 4 -18.31 -16.17 -39.62
C LYS A 4 -18.51 -16.28 -38.10
N THR A 5 -17.58 -16.92 -37.41
CA THR A 5 -17.49 -16.89 -35.95
C THR A 5 -17.05 -15.50 -35.52
N GLY A 6 -18.01 -14.59 -35.39
CA GLY A 6 -17.79 -13.31 -34.72
C GLY A 6 -17.31 -13.60 -33.30
N LYS A 7 -16.05 -13.27 -33.02
CA LYS A 7 -15.43 -13.36 -31.70
C LYS A 7 -16.29 -12.51 -30.75
N LYS A 8 -17.19 -13.12 -29.97
CA LYS A 8 -17.88 -12.41 -28.88
C LYS A 8 -16.77 -11.90 -27.97
N LYS A 9 -16.49 -10.60 -28.01
CA LYS A 9 -15.58 -9.97 -27.05
C LYS A 9 -16.11 -10.35 -25.68
N ASN A 10 -15.31 -11.08 -24.89
CA ASN A 10 -15.71 -11.51 -23.57
C ASN A 10 -16.08 -10.23 -22.80
N LEU A 11 -17.32 -10.12 -22.33
CA LEU A 11 -17.84 -8.90 -21.67
C LEU A 11 -16.87 -8.42 -20.59
N PHE A 12 -16.28 -9.39 -19.87
CA PHE A 12 -15.27 -9.17 -18.86
C PHE A 12 -14.00 -8.47 -19.38
N SER A 13 -13.55 -8.82 -20.59
CA SER A 13 -12.42 -8.17 -21.24
C SER A 13 -12.74 -6.74 -21.64
N VAL A 14 -13.95 -6.48 -22.14
CA VAL A 14 -14.38 -5.11 -22.49
C VAL A 14 -14.43 -4.24 -21.25
N VAL A 15 -15.07 -4.72 -20.18
CA VAL A 15 -15.15 -4.01 -18.90
C VAL A 15 -13.76 -3.71 -18.34
N ASN A 16 -12.86 -4.71 -18.31
CA ASN A 16 -11.50 -4.51 -17.80
C ASN A 16 -10.72 -3.47 -18.61
N TYR A 17 -10.82 -3.51 -19.95
CA TYR A 17 -10.18 -2.50 -20.80
C TYR A 17 -10.77 -1.11 -20.57
N THR A 18 -12.09 -1.00 -20.41
CA THR A 18 -12.74 0.29 -20.11
C THR A 18 -12.28 0.84 -18.77
N VAL A 19 -12.27 0.02 -17.71
CA VAL A 19 -11.78 0.44 -16.39
C VAL A 19 -10.32 0.86 -16.45
N LEU A 20 -9.46 0.09 -17.12
CA LEU A 20 -8.05 0.45 -17.29
C LEU A 20 -7.88 1.82 -17.93
N VAL A 21 -8.58 2.08 -19.05
CA VAL A 21 -8.50 3.36 -19.75
C VAL A 21 -9.00 4.51 -18.87
N LEU A 22 -10.12 4.32 -18.17
CA LEU A 22 -10.66 5.34 -17.27
C LEU A 22 -9.69 5.63 -16.10
N THR A 23 -9.07 4.61 -15.53
CA THR A 23 -8.07 4.78 -14.46
C THR A 23 -6.86 5.57 -14.95
N VAL A 24 -6.34 5.27 -16.14
CA VAL A 24 -5.21 6.02 -16.72
C VAL A 24 -5.59 7.48 -16.96
N ILE A 25 -6.79 7.74 -17.52
CA ILE A 25 -7.27 9.12 -17.72
C ILE A 25 -7.40 9.86 -16.38
N ALA A 26 -8.00 9.21 -15.37
CA ALA A 26 -8.16 9.81 -14.04
C ALA A 26 -6.80 10.11 -13.39
N ALA A 27 -5.83 9.20 -13.49
CA ALA A 27 -4.48 9.43 -12.97
C ALA A 27 -3.82 10.63 -13.65
N VAL A 28 -3.88 10.73 -14.99
CA VAL A 28 -3.34 11.88 -15.73
C VAL A 28 -4.06 13.18 -15.36
N TYR A 29 -5.38 13.15 -15.19
CA TYR A 29 -6.16 14.31 -14.77
C TYR A 29 -5.78 14.80 -13.37
N ILE A 30 -5.63 13.87 -12.41
CA ILE A 30 -5.18 14.19 -11.04
C ILE A 30 -3.79 14.81 -11.08
N MET A 31 -2.85 14.23 -11.82
CA MET A 31 -1.49 14.75 -11.95
C MET A 31 -1.44 16.13 -12.62
N ALA A 32 -2.18 16.33 -13.71
CA ALA A 32 -2.19 17.59 -14.45
C ALA A 32 -2.83 18.75 -13.68
N ASN A 33 -3.78 18.45 -12.79
CA ASN A 33 -4.47 19.46 -11.97
C ASN A 33 -3.93 19.53 -10.53
N GLY A 34 -2.91 18.75 -10.19
CA GLY A 34 -2.34 18.71 -8.83
C GLY A 34 -3.36 18.36 -7.75
N LEU A 35 -4.39 17.57 -8.07
CA LEU A 35 -5.47 17.28 -7.11
C LEU A 35 -4.94 16.46 -5.93
N GLY A 36 -5.13 16.98 -4.71
CA GLY A 36 -4.63 16.38 -3.49
C GLY A 36 -3.23 16.83 -3.07
N LEU A 37 -2.59 17.73 -3.82
CA LEU A 37 -1.41 18.45 -3.36
C LEU A 37 -1.80 19.58 -2.41
N ILE A 38 -0.93 19.85 -1.43
CA ILE A 38 -1.03 21.02 -0.57
C ILE A 38 -0.51 22.23 -1.36
N ASP A 39 -1.21 23.37 -1.29
CA ASP A 39 -0.77 24.61 -1.93
C ASP A 39 0.70 24.90 -1.60
N SER A 40 1.50 25.25 -2.62
CA SER A 40 2.97 25.47 -2.59
C SER A 40 3.89 24.24 -2.47
N LEU A 41 3.35 23.02 -2.37
CA LEU A 41 4.12 21.78 -2.29
C LEU A 41 3.86 20.92 -3.54
N ASP A 42 4.64 21.14 -4.61
CA ASP A 42 4.68 20.25 -5.77
C ASP A 42 5.93 19.38 -5.71
N PHE A 43 5.73 18.10 -5.43
CA PHE A 43 6.80 17.12 -5.29
C PHE A 43 6.97 16.23 -6.54
N GLY A 44 6.19 16.49 -7.60
CA GLY A 44 6.23 15.73 -8.85
C GLY A 44 5.63 14.32 -8.77
N ALA A 45 5.64 13.60 -9.90
CA ALA A 45 4.92 12.35 -10.12
C ALA A 45 5.41 11.11 -9.32
N GLY A 46 6.41 11.28 -8.43
CA GLY A 46 7.05 10.20 -7.69
C GLY A 46 7.19 10.43 -6.19
N ALA A 47 6.59 11.49 -5.66
CA ALA A 47 6.77 11.86 -4.26
C ALA A 47 5.91 11.02 -3.33
N TYR A 48 6.57 10.09 -2.66
CA TYR A 48 6.00 9.39 -1.53
C TYR A 48 5.85 10.36 -0.35
N TYR A 49 4.67 10.32 0.28
CA TYR A 49 4.14 11.14 1.39
C TYR A 49 5.06 11.43 2.60
N TYR A 50 6.29 10.92 2.61
CA TYR A 50 7.18 10.91 3.78
C TYR A 50 8.58 11.47 3.50
N ALA A 51 9.00 11.63 2.23
CA ALA A 51 10.39 11.99 1.92
C ALA A 51 10.63 13.50 1.83
N ASP A 52 9.66 14.27 1.33
CA ASP A 52 9.95 15.63 0.84
C ASP A 52 9.21 16.77 1.57
N ILE A 53 8.35 16.50 2.57
CA ILE A 53 7.67 17.58 3.29
C ILE A 53 8.73 18.47 4.00
N PRO A 54 8.86 19.76 3.64
CA PRO A 54 9.80 20.65 4.33
C PRO A 54 9.42 20.70 5.81
N GLN A 55 10.41 20.46 6.68
CA GLN A 55 10.20 20.33 8.12
C GLN A 55 9.41 19.08 8.58
N PHE A 56 9.26 18.01 7.78
CA PHE A 56 8.61 16.76 8.21
C PHE A 56 9.20 16.23 9.52
N ALA A 57 10.51 16.38 9.69
CA ALA A 57 11.23 16.08 10.92
C ALA A 57 10.51 16.59 12.17
N LYS A 58 9.86 17.77 12.16
CA LYS A 58 9.14 18.34 13.31
C LYS A 58 7.88 17.55 13.72
N TYR A 59 7.32 16.74 12.81
CA TYR A 59 6.15 15.91 13.07
C TYR A 59 6.51 14.47 13.47
N VAL A 60 7.75 14.04 13.18
CA VAL A 60 8.29 12.71 13.49
C VAL A 60 9.51 12.75 14.43
N ASP A 61 9.83 13.90 15.03
CA ASP A 61 10.97 14.09 15.97
C ASP A 61 10.83 13.30 17.29
N GLY A 62 9.89 12.36 17.37
CA GLY A 62 9.64 11.54 18.54
C GLY A 62 9.00 12.29 19.70
N SER A 63 8.79 13.61 19.61
CA SER A 63 8.11 14.39 20.65
C SER A 63 6.59 14.21 20.65
N CYS A 64 6.01 13.77 19.52
CA CYS A 64 4.56 13.66 19.36
C CYS A 64 3.95 12.44 20.09
N TYR A 65 4.74 11.42 20.41
CA TYR A 65 4.28 10.24 21.16
C TYR A 65 5.39 9.68 22.04
N THR A 66 5.23 9.87 23.35
CA THR A 66 6.03 9.15 24.35
C THR A 66 5.24 7.93 24.80
N SER A 67 5.73 6.74 24.46
CA SER A 67 5.12 5.49 24.92
C SER A 67 5.13 5.44 26.46
N PRO A 68 4.00 5.15 27.11
CA PRO A 68 3.97 4.93 28.57
C PRO A 68 4.69 3.64 28.97
N VAL A 69 5.00 2.77 27.99
CA VAL A 69 5.69 1.50 28.18
C VAL A 69 7.11 1.61 27.65
N SER A 70 8.09 1.13 28.41
CA SER A 70 9.50 1.20 28.02
C SER A 70 9.78 0.45 26.72
N MET A 71 10.65 0.99 25.86
CA MET A 71 11.04 0.36 24.60
C MET A 71 11.59 -1.06 24.83
N TRP A 72 12.34 -1.26 25.91
CA TRP A 72 12.85 -2.58 26.29
C TRP A 72 11.74 -3.59 26.61
N ALA A 73 10.66 -3.17 27.27
CA ALA A 73 9.51 -4.03 27.50
C ALA A 73 8.82 -4.41 26.19
N LEU A 74 8.69 -3.47 25.25
CA LEU A 74 8.13 -3.74 23.92
C LEU A 74 9.01 -4.70 23.11
N ILE A 75 10.33 -4.51 23.13
CA ILE A 75 11.29 -5.42 22.49
C ILE A 75 11.20 -6.82 23.10
N ALA A 76 11.17 -6.93 24.43
CA ALA A 76 11.03 -8.20 25.11
C ALA A 76 9.71 -8.90 24.74
N LEU A 77 8.60 -8.17 24.72
CA LEU A 77 7.29 -8.71 24.34
C LEU A 77 7.29 -9.20 22.89
N PHE A 78 7.88 -8.44 21.97
CA PHE A 78 8.02 -8.82 20.57
C PHE A 78 8.81 -10.13 20.41
N LEU A 79 9.93 -10.26 21.13
CA LEU A 79 10.75 -11.47 21.10
C LEU A 79 10.03 -12.68 21.71
N ILE A 80 9.35 -12.50 22.85
CA ILE A 80 8.55 -13.55 23.50
C ILE A 80 7.45 -14.03 22.55
N TRP A 81 6.73 -13.09 21.93
CA TRP A 81 5.70 -13.40 20.96
C TRP A 81 6.26 -14.15 19.75
N GLY A 82 7.36 -13.65 19.16
CA GLY A 82 8.03 -14.30 18.04
C GLY A 82 8.44 -15.74 18.36
N PHE A 83 9.01 -15.98 19.54
CA PHE A 83 9.37 -17.32 20.00
C PHE A 83 8.15 -18.23 20.17
N PHE A 84 7.07 -17.70 20.75
CA PHE A 84 5.81 -18.44 20.90
C PHE A 84 5.24 -18.86 19.54
N MET A 85 5.21 -17.94 18.57
CA MET A 85 4.74 -18.21 17.22
C MET A 85 5.62 -19.25 16.52
N TYR A 86 6.95 -19.15 16.63
CA TYR A 86 7.85 -20.17 16.09
C TYR A 86 7.53 -21.58 16.63
N LYS A 87 7.31 -21.69 17.95
CA LYS A 87 6.97 -22.97 18.58
C LYS A 87 5.59 -23.48 18.17
N LEU A 88 4.61 -22.59 18.04
CA LEU A 88 3.24 -22.92 17.65
C LEU A 88 3.18 -23.42 16.20
N TRP A 89 3.83 -22.73 15.27
CA TRP A 89 3.94 -23.15 13.87
C TRP A 89 4.67 -24.49 13.73
N GLY A 90 5.82 -24.64 14.40
CA GLY A 90 6.56 -25.91 14.39
C GLY A 90 5.79 -27.08 14.99
N TRP A 91 4.78 -26.84 15.83
CA TRP A 91 3.88 -27.88 16.32
C TRP A 91 2.77 -28.22 15.33
N ILE A 92 2.19 -27.21 14.66
CA ILE A 92 1.19 -27.42 13.60
C ILE A 92 1.80 -28.23 12.46
N GLU A 93 2.99 -27.86 11.98
CA GLU A 93 3.68 -28.58 10.90
C GLU A 93 4.01 -30.04 11.25
N LYS A 94 4.20 -30.35 12.53
CA LYS A 94 4.41 -31.72 13.01
C LYS A 94 3.13 -32.54 13.08
N LYS A 95 1.96 -31.91 13.14
CA LYS A 95 0.66 -32.59 13.13
C LYS A 95 0.19 -32.94 11.71
N ASP A 96 0.65 -32.17 10.72
CA ASP A 96 0.31 -32.38 9.31
C ASP A 96 1.22 -33.42 8.60
N LYS A 97 2.18 -34.01 9.33
CA LYS A 97 2.97 -35.18 8.92
C LYS A 97 2.53 -36.41 9.69
#